data_AF-A0A1S6HU82-F1
#
_entry.id   AF-A0A1S6HU82-F1
#
_cell.length_a   1.000
_cell.length_b   1.000
_cell.length_c   1.000
_cell.angle_alpha   90.00
_cell.angle_beta   90.00
_cell.angle_gamma   90.00
#
_symmetry.space_group_name_H-M   'P 1'
#
loop_
_entity.id
_entity.type
_entity.pdbx_description
1 polymer ?
#
loop_
_entity_poly.entity_id
_entity_poly.type
_entity_poly.pdbx_seq_one_letter_code
_entity_poly.pdbx_strand_id
1 'polypeptide(L)'
;MKFKKSLITTLVGMSLLGGNIALAEEQPNLVIFYVDDLGYGDLANYGHPILKTPNIDKLAAAGIKYTQYYSPAPLCSPSRAGMLTGRTDEV
;
A
#
# COMPACT_ATOMS: atom_id res chain seq x y z
N MET A 1 1.14 42.35 -41.45
CA MET A 1 1.32 40.93 -41.07
C MET A 1 2.22 40.70 -39.84
N LYS A 2 2.33 41.66 -38.90
CA LYS A 2 3.15 41.53 -37.66
C LYS A 2 2.32 41.26 -36.39
N PHE A 3 1.02 41.61 -36.42
CA PHE A 3 0.10 41.48 -35.28
C PHE A 3 -0.29 40.02 -34.93
N LYS A 4 -0.38 39.12 -35.93
CA LYS A 4 -0.76 37.71 -35.68
C LYS A 4 0.35 36.90 -35.00
N LYS A 5 1.63 37.26 -35.20
CA LYS A 5 2.76 36.57 -34.56
C LYS A 5 2.85 36.91 -33.07
N SER A 6 2.57 38.15 -32.68
CA SER A 6 2.60 38.59 -31.28
C SER A 6 1.56 37.85 -30.42
N LEU A 7 0.38 37.55 -30.99
CA LEU A 7 -0.70 36.89 -30.26
C LEU A 7 -0.39 35.42 -29.95
N ILE A 8 0.31 34.73 -30.86
CA ILE A 8 0.75 33.34 -30.68
C ILE A 8 1.87 33.28 -29.64
N THR A 9 2.80 34.24 -29.62
CA THR A 9 3.87 34.28 -28.61
C THR A 9 3.31 34.51 -27.19
N THR A 10 2.23 35.30 -27.05
CA THR A 10 1.57 35.51 -25.75
C THR A 10 0.81 34.28 -25.28
N LEU A 11 0.15 33.53 -26.18
CA LEU A 11 -0.55 32.28 -25.84
C LEU A 11 0.40 31.15 -25.43
N VAL A 12 1.56 31.03 -26.07
CA VAL A 12 2.59 30.05 -25.69
C VAL A 12 3.25 30.44 -24.35
N GLY A 13 3.46 31.75 -24.11
CA GLY A 13 3.95 32.24 -22.83
C GLY A 13 2.99 31.98 -21.66
N MET A 14 1.67 31.99 -21.91
CA MET A 14 0.64 31.76 -20.90
C MET A 14 0.44 30.27 -20.56
N SER A 15 0.84 29.36 -21.46
CA SER A 15 0.89 27.91 -21.20
C SER A 15 2.06 27.50 -20.29
N LEU A 16 3.12 28.31 -20.18
CA LEU A 16 4.28 28.06 -19.33
C LEU A 16 4.10 28.56 -17.89
N LEU A 17 3.00 29.27 -17.62
CA LEU A 17 2.55 29.69 -16.29
C LEU A 17 1.45 28.77 -15.73
N GLY A 18 1.20 27.63 -16.37
CA GLY A 18 0.34 26.57 -15.85
C GLY A 18 0.92 26.05 -14.55
N GLY A 19 0.49 26.63 -13.44
CA GLY A 19 0.91 26.27 -12.10
C GLY A 19 0.76 24.76 -11.92
N ASN A 20 1.79 24.15 -11.31
CA ASN A 20 1.68 22.83 -10.75
C ASN A 20 0.52 22.85 -9.75
N ILE A 21 -0.67 22.44 -10.19
CA ILE A 21 -1.71 21.99 -9.28
C ILE A 21 -1.12 20.73 -8.68
N ALA A 22 -0.41 20.87 -7.57
CA ALA A 22 -0.08 19.76 -6.71
C ALA A 22 -1.43 19.17 -6.31
N LEU A 23 -1.85 18.11 -7.01
CA LEU A 23 -2.87 17.21 -6.52
C LEU A 23 -2.38 16.81 -5.14
N ALA A 24 -3.05 17.31 -4.10
CA ALA A 24 -2.74 16.93 -2.74
C ALA A 24 -2.79 15.41 -2.73
N GLU A 25 -1.63 14.78 -2.52
CA GLU A 25 -1.54 13.34 -2.47
C GLU A 25 -2.44 12.91 -1.31
N GLU A 26 -3.58 12.29 -1.63
CA GLU A 26 -4.54 11.86 -0.62
C GLU A 26 -3.80 10.91 0.31
N GLN A 27 -3.59 11.32 1.55
CA GLN A 27 -2.95 10.47 2.55
C GLN A 27 -3.91 9.34 2.90
N PRO A 28 -3.62 8.09 2.50
CA PRO A 28 -4.54 7.00 2.79
C PRO A 28 -4.55 6.70 4.28
N ASN A 29 -5.70 6.26 4.78
CA ASN A 29 -5.76 5.68 6.12
C ASN A 29 -5.12 4.29 6.08
N LEU A 30 -4.14 4.06 6.95
CA LEU A 30 -3.50 2.75 7.10
C LEU A 30 -4.10 2.02 8.31
N VAL A 31 -4.69 0.84 8.05
CA VAL A 31 -5.20 -0.06 9.10
C VAL A 31 -4.42 -1.36 9.03
N ILE A 32 -3.73 -1.70 10.13
CA ILE A 32 -2.95 -2.95 10.25
C ILE A 32 -3.75 -3.92 11.10
N PHE A 33 -4.22 -5.01 10.48
CA PHE A 33 -4.76 -6.16 11.21
C PHE A 33 -3.61 -7.10 11.55
N TYR A 34 -3.29 -7.23 12.83
CA TYR A 34 -2.24 -8.13 13.28
C TYR A 34 -2.81 -9.17 14.24
N VAL A 35 -2.71 -10.44 13.84
CA VAL A 35 -3.40 -11.55 14.51
C VAL A 35 -2.36 -12.42 15.21
N ASP A 36 -2.61 -12.72 16.47
CA ASP A 36 -1.75 -13.59 17.28
C ASP A 36 -1.96 -15.06 16.89
N ASP A 37 -0.85 -15.82 16.78
CA ASP A 37 -0.83 -17.26 16.51
C ASP A 37 -1.66 -17.77 15.31
N LEU A 38 -1.85 -16.95 14.28
CA LEU A 38 -2.51 -17.39 13.03
C LEU A 38 -1.53 -18.19 12.15
N GLY A 39 -1.79 -19.48 11.97
CA GLY A 39 -1.02 -20.35 11.11
C GLY A 39 -1.23 -20.07 9.62
N TYR A 40 -0.21 -20.34 8.80
CA TYR A 40 -0.27 -20.15 7.33
C TYR A 40 -1.46 -20.88 6.68
N GLY A 41 -1.78 -22.08 7.16
CA GLY A 41 -2.86 -22.92 6.63
C GLY A 41 -4.22 -22.69 7.24
N ASP A 42 -4.41 -21.72 8.15
CA ASP A 42 -5.65 -21.57 8.93
C ASP A 42 -6.78 -20.85 8.17
N LEU A 43 -6.43 -20.11 7.11
CA LEU A 43 -7.39 -19.36 6.31
C LEU A 43 -7.83 -20.17 5.08
N ALA A 44 -9.10 -20.01 4.68
CA ALA A 44 -9.66 -20.72 3.53
C ALA A 44 -8.89 -20.41 2.24
N ASN A 45 -8.50 -19.15 2.02
CA ASN A 45 -7.74 -18.71 0.84
C ASN A 45 -6.26 -19.18 0.80
N TYR A 46 -5.76 -19.82 1.87
CA TYR A 46 -4.47 -20.54 1.92
C TYR A 46 -4.65 -22.06 1.91
N GLY A 47 -5.88 -22.57 1.77
CA GLY A 47 -6.18 -23.98 1.56
C GLY A 47 -6.76 -24.71 2.77
N HIS A 48 -7.19 -24.00 3.82
CA HIS A 48 -7.84 -24.66 4.95
C HIS A 48 -9.10 -25.44 4.48
N PRO A 49 -9.26 -26.73 4.80
CA PRO A 49 -10.32 -27.57 4.20
C PRO A 49 -11.73 -27.29 4.74
N ILE A 50 -11.85 -26.74 5.95
CA ILE A 50 -13.14 -26.62 6.67
C ILE A 50 -13.49 -25.16 7.05
N LEU A 51 -12.55 -24.44 7.67
CA LEU A 51 -12.75 -23.05 8.09
C LEU A 51 -13.10 -22.15 6.91
N LYS A 52 -14.05 -21.24 7.17
CA LYS A 52 -14.54 -20.25 6.22
C LYS A 52 -14.16 -18.87 6.72
N THR A 53 -13.43 -18.10 5.91
CA THR A 53 -12.92 -16.78 6.28
C THR A 53 -13.37 -15.71 5.30
N PRO A 54 -14.69 -15.56 5.05
CA PRO A 54 -15.21 -14.85 3.88
C PRO A 54 -14.80 -13.37 3.80
N ASN A 55 -14.55 -12.72 4.94
CA ASN A 55 -14.08 -11.33 4.94
C ASN A 55 -12.60 -11.22 4.54
N ILE A 56 -11.76 -12.15 5.01
CA ILE A 56 -10.34 -12.22 4.63
C ILE A 56 -10.19 -12.68 3.18
N ASP A 57 -11.05 -13.60 2.73
CA ASP A 57 -11.07 -14.07 1.35
C ASP A 57 -11.42 -12.93 0.39
N LYS A 58 -12.39 -12.09 0.74
CA LYS A 58 -12.73 -10.86 -0.02
C LYS A 58 -11.56 -9.87 -0.05
N LEU A 59 -10.88 -9.64 1.07
CA LEU A 59 -9.72 -8.76 1.13
C LEU A 59 -8.58 -9.26 0.23
N ALA A 60 -8.29 -10.56 0.26
CA ALA A 60 -7.26 -11.16 -0.59
C ALA A 60 -7.63 -11.10 -2.08
N ALA A 61 -8.91 -11.27 -2.44
CA ALA A 61 -9.37 -11.18 -3.82
C ALA A 61 -9.37 -9.75 -4.37
N ALA A 62 -9.61 -8.75 -3.52
CA ALA A 62 -9.60 -7.33 -3.89
C ALA A 62 -8.19 -6.70 -3.87
N GLY A 63 -7.19 -7.42 -3.36
CA GLY A 63 -5.85 -6.91 -3.15
C GLY A 63 -4.75 -7.89 -3.53
N ILE A 64 -3.68 -7.89 -2.75
CA ILE A 64 -2.50 -8.75 -2.96
C ILE A 64 -2.46 -9.81 -1.87
N LYS A 65 -2.21 -11.06 -2.26
CA LYS A 65 -1.97 -12.19 -1.35
C LYS A 65 -0.51 -12.61 -1.42
N TYR A 66 0.18 -12.63 -0.28
CA TYR A 66 1.57 -13.07 -0.18
C TYR A 66 1.64 -14.55 0.22
N THR A 67 2.31 -15.37 -0.58
CA THR A 67 2.55 -16.79 -0.26
C THR A 67 3.87 -17.03 0.49
N GLN A 68 4.67 -15.97 0.66
CA GLN A 68 6.00 -16.00 1.28
C GLN A 68 6.18 -14.74 2.17
N TYR A 69 5.36 -14.64 3.23
CA TYR A 69 5.46 -13.58 4.23
C TYR A 69 5.98 -14.16 5.55
N TYR A 70 7.21 -13.82 5.92
CA TYR A 70 7.88 -14.34 7.10
C TYR A 70 7.76 -13.38 8.28
N SER A 71 7.45 -13.93 9.46
CA SER A 71 7.51 -13.17 10.71
C SER A 71 8.95 -12.80 11.05
N PRO A 72 9.22 -11.59 11.61
CA PRO A 72 10.56 -11.21 12.08
C PRO A 72 11.15 -12.19 13.11
N ALA A 73 10.29 -12.84 13.90
CA ALA A 73 10.67 -13.83 14.91
C ALA A 73 9.53 -14.84 15.17
N PRO A 74 9.82 -16.05 15.66
CA PRO A 74 8.81 -17.07 15.96
C PRO A 74 8.13 -16.90 17.33
N LEU A 75 8.31 -15.75 18.00
CA LEU A 75 7.75 -15.45 19.31
C LEU A 75 6.99 -14.11 19.27
N CYS A 76 5.89 -14.00 20.01
CA CYS A 76 4.97 -12.87 19.89
C CYS A 76 5.64 -11.51 20.19
N SER A 77 6.36 -11.38 21.30
CA SER A 77 7.03 -10.13 21.68
C SER A 77 8.08 -9.66 20.65
N PRO A 78 9.08 -10.48 20.26
CA PRO A 78 10.06 -10.07 19.25
C PRO A 78 9.45 -9.89 17.86
N SER A 79 8.44 -10.67 17.49
CA SER A 79 7.70 -10.49 16.24
C SER A 79 7.03 -9.12 16.16
N ARG A 80 6.32 -8.71 17.22
CA ARG A 80 5.71 -7.38 17.32
C ARG A 80 6.75 -6.27 17.34
N ALA A 81 7.86 -6.46 18.05
CA ALA A 81 8.95 -5.49 18.09
C ALA A 81 9.54 -5.26 16.69
N GLY A 82 9.77 -6.33 15.93
CA GLY A 82 10.28 -6.22 14.56
C GLY A 82 9.31 -5.54 13.60
N MET A 83 8.00 -5.81 13.71
CA MET A 83 6.98 -5.12 12.91
C MET A 83 6.91 -3.61 13.22
N LEU A 84 6.96 -3.23 14.50
CA LEU A 84 6.83 -1.83 14.91
C LEU A 84 8.09 -1.00 14.63
N THR A 85 9.26 -1.61 14.72
CA THR A 85 10.56 -0.91 14.59
C THR A 85 11.19 -1.05 13.21
N GLY A 86 10.76 -2.01 12.40
CA GLY A 86 11.39 -2.34 11.12
C GLY A 86 12.79 -2.94 11.28
N ARG A 87 13.11 -3.52 12.44
CA ARG A 87 14.42 -4.11 12.78
C ARG A 87 14.25 -5.54 13.26
N THR A 88 15.08 -6.44 12.81
CA THR A 88 15.16 -7.80 13.38
C THR A 88 16.04 -7.79 14.63
N ASP A 89 15.79 -8.73 15.53
CA ASP A 89 16.61 -8.97 16.72
C ASP A 89 17.92 -9.63 16.29
N GLU A 90 18.75 -8.91 15.55
CA GLU A 90 20.09 -9.35 15.25
C GLU A 90 20.99 -8.95 16.40
N VAL A 91 21.54 -9.98 17.06
CA VAL A 91 22.87 -9.93 17.69
C VAL A 91 23.90 -10.07 16.58
#